data_AF-A0A929FQD7-F1
#
_entry.id   AF-A0A929FQD7-F1
#
_cell.length_a   1.000
_cell.length_b   1.000
_cell.length_c   1.000
_cell.angle_alpha   90.00
_cell.angle_beta   90.00
_cell.angle_gamma   90.00
#
_symmetry.space_group_name_H-M   'P 1'
#
loop_
_entity.id
_entity.type
_entity.pdbx_description
1 polymer ?
#
loop_
_entity_poly.entity_id
_entity_poly.type
_entity_poly.pdbx_seq_one_letter_code
_entity_poly.pdbx_strand_id
1 'polypeptide(L)'
;MEWNPEPVETKIGIHFKHSDTLRLSLLHSSYAEQLGELETNNDRLEFLGDAIFSLVITDYLYNHCPYLEAGNLKALRDKLMEGERLTKLWYKLGLGEGYPFLGTTQERHRLRQQSHNPFEQGLKALVGAIHLDRGFSQARNWLVKQLIAPLLERHLKNIKERCSPNKQLKFLGDAVFKAVIVDYLYCYLPNVRVGRLNELYRVLSSKELQEEYSSLVTTEDLTVLNLENEKVLAKSFKALLGAIYLEKSSENDKRGFAETGNWFVERFVDGDEVLRKAISLLLDDGKSQKWIVRYLMGYESKDYHAGRDRFNAVMEGKK
;
A
#
# COMPACT_ATOMS: atom_id res chain seq x y z
N MET A 1 20.03 0.14 23.80
CA MET A 1 20.11 -1.25 23.30
C MET A 1 20.13 -1.16 21.79
N GLU A 2 21.19 -1.63 21.14
CA GLU A 2 21.26 -1.64 19.68
C GLU A 2 20.21 -2.61 19.13
N TRP A 3 19.51 -2.21 18.07
CA TRP A 3 18.47 -3.02 17.43
C TRP A 3 19.11 -4.17 16.66
N ASN A 4 18.73 -5.41 16.98
CA ASN A 4 19.11 -6.60 16.20
C ASN A 4 17.88 -7.15 15.43
N PRO A 5 17.87 -7.12 14.09
CA PRO A 5 16.76 -7.64 13.29
C PRO A 5 16.72 -9.17 13.19
N GLU A 6 17.83 -9.88 13.37
CA GLU A 6 17.96 -11.32 13.08
C GLU A 6 16.89 -12.22 13.72
N PRO A 7 16.50 -12.02 15.01
CA PRO A 7 15.49 -12.88 15.63
C PRO A 7 14.12 -12.75 14.96
N VAL A 8 13.78 -11.58 14.42
CA VAL A 8 12.54 -11.35 13.70
C VAL A 8 12.64 -11.84 12.27
N GLU A 9 13.75 -11.54 11.58
CA GLU A 9 14.01 -12.01 10.21
C GLU A 9 13.96 -13.53 10.08
N THR A 10 14.54 -14.23 11.08
CA THR A 10 14.51 -15.70 11.16
C THR A 10 13.08 -16.22 11.28
N LYS A 11 12.25 -15.59 12.12
CA LYS A 11 10.85 -15.97 12.34
C LYS A 11 9.98 -15.75 11.12
N ILE A 12 10.17 -14.63 10.41
CA ILE A 12 9.37 -14.30 9.22
C ILE A 12 9.93 -14.96 7.95
N GLY A 13 11.20 -15.38 7.95
CA GLY A 13 11.89 -15.97 6.80
C GLY A 13 12.22 -14.97 5.70
N ILE A 14 12.46 -13.70 6.06
CA ILE A 14 12.82 -12.61 5.14
C ILE A 14 13.99 -11.84 5.75
N HIS A 15 15.05 -11.67 4.97
CA HIS A 15 16.17 -10.80 5.30
C HIS A 15 15.98 -9.43 4.65
N PHE A 16 16.01 -8.38 5.47
CA PHE A 16 15.86 -6.99 5.05
C PHE A 16 17.20 -6.41 4.60
N LYS A 17 17.17 -5.53 3.60
CA LYS A 17 18.33 -4.72 3.21
C LYS A 17 18.55 -3.59 4.21
N HIS A 18 17.46 -3.00 4.72
CA HIS A 18 17.48 -1.92 5.68
C HIS A 18 16.80 -2.37 6.98
N SER A 19 17.60 -2.64 8.02
CA SER A 19 17.12 -3.09 9.33
C SER A 19 16.16 -2.10 9.99
N ASP A 20 16.31 -0.81 9.70
CA ASP A 20 15.46 0.25 10.24
C ASP A 20 14.03 0.22 9.68
N THR A 21 13.85 -0.27 8.44
CA THR A 21 12.51 -0.46 7.86
C THR A 21 11.76 -1.56 8.61
N LEU A 22 12.43 -2.66 8.95
CA LEU A 22 11.87 -3.70 9.81
C LEU A 22 11.60 -3.16 11.22
N ARG A 23 12.55 -2.42 11.80
CA ARG A 23 12.39 -1.79 13.12
C ARG A 23 11.13 -0.90 13.17
N LEU A 24 10.97 -0.02 12.18
CA LEU A 24 9.84 0.90 12.09
C LEU A 24 8.52 0.14 12.01
N SER A 25 8.45 -0.96 11.25
CA SER A 25 7.23 -1.79 11.14
C SER A 25 6.76 -2.36 12.47
N LEU A 26 7.71 -2.55 13.40
CA LEU A 26 7.48 -3.09 14.73
C LEU A 26 7.24 -2.00 15.79
N LEU A 27 7.34 -0.72 15.44
CA LEU A 27 7.23 0.40 16.38
C LEU A 27 5.78 0.85 16.49
N HIS A 28 5.05 0.31 17.45
CA HIS A 28 3.66 0.69 17.68
C HIS A 28 3.55 2.11 18.25
N SER A 29 2.49 2.83 17.90
CA SER A 29 2.22 4.21 18.33
C SER A 29 2.30 4.39 19.85
N SER A 30 1.85 3.41 20.63
CA SER A 30 1.94 3.46 22.10
C SER A 30 3.38 3.40 22.65
N TYR A 31 4.32 2.80 21.92
CA TYR A 31 5.74 2.86 22.27
C TYR A 31 6.35 4.20 21.84
N ALA A 32 5.95 4.72 20.68
CA ALA A 32 6.35 6.05 20.20
C ALA A 32 5.94 7.16 21.20
N GLU A 33 4.75 7.05 21.78
CA GLU A 33 4.24 7.95 22.82
C GLU A 33 5.11 7.93 24.09
N GLN A 34 5.54 6.75 24.54
CA GLN A 34 6.45 6.63 25.70
C GLN A 34 7.80 7.31 25.48
N LEU A 35 8.26 7.39 24.23
CA LEU A 35 9.50 8.07 23.85
C LEU A 35 9.32 9.57 23.58
N GLY A 36 8.08 10.07 23.54
CA GLY A 36 7.78 11.44 23.10
C GLY A 36 7.95 11.65 21.59
N GLU A 37 8.01 10.57 20.80
CA GLU A 37 8.26 10.56 19.36
C GLU A 37 7.02 10.14 18.56
N LEU A 38 5.86 10.77 18.81
CA LEU A 38 4.55 10.36 18.29
C LEU A 38 4.49 10.12 16.77
N GLU A 39 5.32 10.81 15.98
CA GLU A 39 5.37 10.70 14.52
C GLU A 39 6.22 9.51 14.03
N THR A 40 7.04 8.93 14.89
CA THR A 40 7.96 7.82 14.57
C THR A 40 7.31 6.50 14.93
N ASN A 41 6.31 6.09 14.17
CA ASN A 41 5.56 4.86 14.42
C ASN A 41 5.23 4.10 13.12
N ASN A 42 4.60 2.93 13.25
CA ASN A 42 4.30 2.04 12.14
C ASN A 42 3.02 2.38 11.37
N ASP A 43 2.27 3.44 11.71
CA ASP A 43 0.98 3.77 11.11
C ASP A 43 1.10 4.00 9.59
N ARG A 44 2.15 4.70 9.14
CA ARG A 44 2.37 4.92 7.69
C ARG A 44 2.65 3.60 6.96
N LEU A 45 3.42 2.70 7.59
CA LEU A 45 3.70 1.38 7.02
C LEU A 45 2.46 0.50 7.03
N GLU A 46 1.58 0.63 8.03
CA GLU A 46 0.28 -0.03 8.06
C GLU A 46 -0.59 0.45 6.90
N PHE A 47 -0.65 1.77 6.67
CA PHE A 47 -1.39 2.37 5.55
C PHE A 47 -0.95 1.79 4.20
N LEU A 48 0.37 1.72 3.95
CA LEU A 48 0.94 1.09 2.77
C LEU A 48 0.62 -0.41 2.73
N GLY A 49 0.88 -1.09 3.84
CA GLY A 49 0.72 -2.53 3.99
C GLY A 49 -0.70 -3.01 3.78
N ASP A 50 -1.72 -2.29 4.24
CA ASP A 50 -3.13 -2.61 4.02
C ASP A 50 -3.48 -2.66 2.53
N ALA A 51 -2.99 -1.68 1.76
CA ALA A 51 -3.23 -1.62 0.32
C ALA A 51 -2.51 -2.74 -0.43
N ILE A 52 -1.23 -2.99 -0.10
CA ILE A 52 -0.45 -4.10 -0.69
C ILE A 52 -1.05 -5.46 -0.33
N PHE A 53 -1.43 -5.67 0.93
CA PHE A 53 -2.06 -6.91 1.40
C PHE A 53 -3.36 -7.18 0.64
N SER A 54 -4.20 -6.16 0.48
CA SER A 54 -5.44 -6.25 -0.28
C SER A 54 -5.21 -6.61 -1.75
N LEU A 55 -4.21 -5.99 -2.39
CA LEU A 55 -3.83 -6.31 -3.76
C LEU A 55 -3.33 -7.74 -3.89
N VAL A 56 -2.43 -8.20 -3.01
CA VAL A 56 -1.90 -9.57 -3.05
C VAL A 56 -3.00 -10.63 -2.97
N ILE A 57 -3.97 -10.47 -2.05
CA ILE A 57 -5.10 -11.40 -1.97
C ILE A 57 -5.97 -11.31 -3.22
N THR A 58 -6.27 -10.09 -3.66
CA THR A 58 -7.14 -9.85 -4.83
C THR A 58 -6.53 -10.46 -6.09
N ASP A 59 -5.23 -10.27 -6.31
CA ASP A 59 -4.45 -10.86 -7.40
C ASP A 59 -4.48 -12.40 -7.34
N TYR A 60 -4.22 -12.98 -6.16
CA TYR A 60 -4.29 -14.43 -5.99
C TYR A 60 -5.69 -14.98 -6.31
N LEU A 61 -6.73 -14.36 -5.76
CA LEU A 61 -8.13 -14.77 -5.97
C LEU A 61 -8.56 -14.60 -7.42
N TYR A 62 -8.13 -13.52 -8.08
CA TYR A 62 -8.39 -13.31 -9.50
C TYR A 62 -7.79 -14.45 -10.34
N ASN A 63 -6.56 -14.87 -10.05
CA ASN A 63 -5.88 -15.91 -10.84
C ASN A 63 -6.37 -17.33 -10.53
N HIS A 64 -6.82 -17.61 -9.30
CA HIS A 64 -7.09 -18.98 -8.85
C HIS A 64 -8.56 -19.30 -8.62
N CYS A 65 -9.45 -18.30 -8.60
CA CYS A 65 -10.88 -18.49 -8.37
C CYS A 65 -11.75 -17.91 -9.51
N PRO A 66 -11.49 -18.23 -10.79
CA PRO A 66 -12.24 -17.67 -11.92
C PRO A 66 -13.73 -18.06 -11.90
N TYR A 67 -14.07 -19.18 -11.26
CA TYR A 67 -15.44 -19.69 -11.12
C TYR A 67 -16.30 -18.94 -10.10
N LEU A 68 -15.75 -18.00 -9.32
CA LEU A 68 -16.52 -17.23 -8.35
C LEU A 68 -16.98 -15.89 -8.95
N GLU A 69 -18.17 -15.45 -8.60
CA GLU A 69 -18.57 -14.06 -8.90
C GLU A 69 -17.72 -13.04 -8.13
N ALA A 70 -17.56 -11.83 -8.69
CA ALA A 70 -16.79 -10.76 -8.06
C ALA A 70 -17.24 -10.42 -6.63
N GLY A 71 -18.54 -10.54 -6.32
CA GLY A 71 -19.05 -10.36 -4.96
C GLY A 71 -18.51 -11.41 -3.98
N ASN A 72 -18.41 -12.66 -4.41
CA ASN A 72 -17.84 -13.75 -3.60
C ASN A 72 -16.32 -13.61 -3.44
N LEU A 73 -15.61 -13.15 -4.47
CA LEU A 73 -14.18 -12.82 -4.36
C LEU A 73 -13.95 -11.72 -3.32
N LYS A 74 -14.78 -10.67 -3.32
CA LYS A 74 -14.72 -9.59 -2.33
C LYS A 74 -14.95 -10.13 -0.91
N ALA A 75 -16.02 -10.91 -0.71
CA ALA A 75 -16.31 -11.51 0.60
C ALA A 75 -15.18 -12.41 1.10
N LEU A 76 -14.57 -13.20 0.21
CA LEU A 76 -13.44 -14.06 0.55
C LEU A 76 -12.19 -13.25 0.92
N ARG A 77 -11.90 -12.19 0.16
CA ARG A 77 -10.81 -11.25 0.50
C ARG A 77 -11.01 -10.65 1.87
N ASP A 78 -12.20 -10.12 2.16
CA ASP A 78 -12.51 -9.48 3.44
C ASP A 78 -12.37 -10.50 4.60
N LYS A 79 -12.74 -11.77 4.39
CA LYS A 79 -12.54 -12.85 5.38
C LYS A 79 -11.07 -13.24 5.59
N LEU A 80 -10.22 -13.08 4.58
CA LEU A 80 -8.77 -13.30 4.67
C LEU A 80 -8.04 -12.13 5.34
N MET A 81 -8.61 -10.93 5.30
CA MET A 81 -8.08 -9.72 5.93
C MET A 81 -8.65 -9.47 7.34
N GLU A 82 -9.51 -10.34 7.85
CA GLU A 82 -10.14 -10.21 9.16
C GLU A 82 -9.12 -10.21 10.30
N GLY A 83 -9.30 -9.30 11.26
CA GLY A 83 -8.34 -9.03 12.32
C GLY A 83 -7.92 -10.25 13.13
N GLU A 84 -8.89 -11.08 13.54
CA GLU A 84 -8.62 -12.31 14.28
C GLU A 84 -7.66 -13.24 13.52
N ARG A 85 -7.78 -13.30 12.19
CA ARG A 85 -6.91 -14.11 11.34
C ARG A 85 -5.50 -13.52 11.26
N LEU A 86 -5.40 -12.21 11.11
CA LEU A 86 -4.12 -11.50 11.09
C LEU A 86 -3.37 -11.66 12.42
N THR A 87 -4.08 -11.50 13.54
CA THR A 87 -3.52 -11.76 14.87
C THR A 87 -3.10 -13.22 15.04
N LYS A 88 -3.90 -14.20 14.58
CA LYS A 88 -3.49 -15.61 14.62
C LYS A 88 -2.19 -15.86 13.82
N LEU A 89 -2.04 -15.24 12.65
CA LEU A 89 -0.81 -15.35 11.87
C LEU A 89 0.38 -14.71 12.59
N TRP A 90 0.21 -13.52 13.18
CA TRP A 90 1.26 -12.86 13.98
C TRP A 90 1.81 -13.76 15.09
N TYR A 91 0.94 -14.45 15.82
CA TYR A 91 1.33 -15.41 16.85
C TYR A 91 1.96 -16.68 16.27
N LYS A 92 1.46 -17.19 15.14
CA LYS A 92 2.05 -18.35 14.44
C LYS A 92 3.48 -18.08 13.98
N LEU A 93 3.79 -16.84 13.60
CA LEU A 93 5.15 -16.39 13.29
C LEU A 93 6.04 -16.26 14.54
N GLY A 94 5.51 -16.49 15.75
CA GLY A 94 6.27 -16.35 16.99
C GLY A 94 6.54 -14.89 17.39
N LEU A 95 5.77 -13.93 16.87
CA LEU A 95 5.90 -12.50 17.16
C LEU A 95 4.97 -12.03 18.30
N GLY A 96 4.05 -12.90 18.76
CA GLY A 96 3.07 -12.59 19.81
C GLY A 96 3.69 -12.14 21.12
N GLU A 97 4.46 -13.01 21.77
CA GLU A 97 5.14 -12.69 23.05
C GLU A 97 6.37 -11.78 22.86
N GLY A 98 6.95 -11.77 21.65
CA GLY A 98 8.20 -11.11 21.33
C GLY A 98 8.10 -9.74 20.67
N TYR A 99 6.90 -9.14 20.52
CA TYR A 99 6.72 -7.80 19.92
C TYR A 99 7.57 -6.74 20.67
N PRO A 100 8.71 -6.26 20.11
CA PRO A 100 9.72 -5.55 20.92
C PRO A 100 9.37 -4.10 21.25
N PHE A 101 8.56 -3.43 20.42
CA PHE A 101 8.25 -2.01 20.58
C PHE A 101 6.74 -1.79 20.71
N LEU A 102 6.15 -2.46 21.69
CA LEU A 102 4.76 -2.28 22.10
C LEU A 102 4.72 -1.72 23.51
N GLY A 103 4.54 -0.40 23.62
CA GLY A 103 4.45 0.32 24.90
C GLY A 103 3.06 0.17 25.49
N THR A 104 2.76 -0.96 26.13
CA THR A 104 1.45 -1.21 26.75
C THR A 104 1.61 -1.85 28.11
N THR A 105 0.77 -1.45 29.05
CA THR A 105 0.65 -2.07 30.39
C THR A 105 -0.37 -3.21 30.41
N GLN A 106 -1.16 -3.37 29.33
CA GLN A 106 -2.15 -4.43 29.23
C GLN A 106 -1.49 -5.77 28.86
N GLU A 107 -2.04 -6.85 29.43
CA GLU A 107 -1.60 -8.20 29.12
C GLU A 107 -1.92 -8.56 27.66
N ARG A 108 -0.95 -9.13 26.94
CA ARG A 108 -1.04 -9.42 25.50
C ARG A 108 -2.20 -10.34 25.12
N HIS A 109 -2.56 -11.26 26.01
CA HIS A 109 -3.70 -12.16 25.80
C HIS A 109 -5.04 -11.40 25.77
N ARG A 110 -5.18 -10.29 26.49
CA ARG A 110 -6.38 -9.43 26.47
C ARG A 110 -6.41 -8.58 25.20
N LEU A 111 -5.27 -8.01 24.81
CA LEU A 111 -5.16 -7.26 23.56
C LEU A 111 -5.55 -8.10 22.34
N ARG A 112 -5.17 -9.38 22.32
CA ARG A 112 -5.52 -10.31 21.24
C ARG A 112 -7.03 -10.55 21.09
N GLN A 113 -7.81 -10.33 22.14
CA GLN A 113 -9.28 -10.51 22.10
C GLN A 113 -10.01 -9.28 21.57
N GLN A 114 -9.32 -8.15 21.40
CA GLN A 114 -9.92 -6.93 20.89
C GLN A 114 -10.14 -7.02 19.37
N SER A 115 -11.29 -6.49 18.91
CA SER A 115 -11.68 -6.47 17.50
C SER A 115 -10.72 -5.69 16.61
N HIS A 116 -10.05 -4.68 17.17
CA HIS A 116 -8.85 -4.07 16.59
C HIS A 116 -7.73 -4.16 17.61
N ASN A 117 -6.55 -4.59 17.17
CA ASN A 117 -5.44 -4.82 18.09
C ASN A 117 -4.07 -4.56 17.46
N PRO A 118 -3.02 -4.33 18.27
CA PRO A 118 -1.69 -4.00 17.76
C PRO A 118 -1.06 -5.07 16.86
N PHE A 119 -1.51 -6.32 16.95
CA PHE A 119 -0.92 -7.45 16.21
C PHE A 119 -1.39 -7.50 14.77
N GLU A 120 -2.66 -7.21 14.50
CA GLU A 120 -3.15 -7.08 13.11
C GLU A 120 -2.54 -5.86 12.41
N GLN A 121 -2.42 -4.73 13.10
CA GLN A 121 -1.75 -3.52 12.61
C GLN A 121 -0.27 -3.80 12.34
N GLY A 122 0.43 -4.42 13.30
CA GLY A 122 1.83 -4.82 13.14
C GLY A 122 2.05 -5.76 11.95
N LEU A 123 1.13 -6.70 11.70
CA LEU A 123 1.23 -7.59 10.53
C LEU A 123 1.08 -6.81 9.21
N LYS A 124 0.13 -5.87 9.12
CA LYS A 124 -0.02 -5.02 7.93
C LYS A 124 1.23 -4.15 7.74
N ALA A 125 1.72 -3.51 8.80
CA ALA A 125 2.94 -2.71 8.75
C ALA A 125 4.16 -3.54 8.31
N LEU A 126 4.28 -4.79 8.77
CA LEU A 126 5.32 -5.72 8.32
C LEU A 126 5.21 -6.00 6.82
N VAL A 127 4.00 -6.19 6.29
CA VAL A 127 3.79 -6.35 4.82
C VAL A 127 4.20 -5.09 4.07
N GLY A 128 3.85 -3.91 4.56
CA GLY A 128 4.29 -2.63 4.00
C GLY A 128 5.82 -2.51 3.99
N ALA A 129 6.47 -2.94 5.07
CA ALA A 129 7.92 -2.94 5.20
C ALA A 129 8.61 -3.93 4.25
N ILE A 130 8.09 -5.16 4.11
CA ILE A 130 8.59 -6.14 3.13
C ILE A 130 8.45 -5.58 1.72
N HIS A 131 7.31 -4.96 1.40
CA HIS A 131 7.11 -4.34 0.10
C HIS A 131 8.12 -3.21 -0.17
N LEU A 132 8.29 -2.30 0.78
CA LEU A 132 9.20 -1.15 0.64
C LEU A 132 10.67 -1.58 0.49
N ASP A 133 11.11 -2.59 1.24
CA ASP A 133 12.51 -3.01 1.26
C ASP A 133 12.86 -4.04 0.16
N ARG A 134 11.92 -4.95 -0.14
CA ARG A 134 12.13 -6.13 -0.99
C ARG A 134 11.29 -6.15 -2.27
N GLY A 135 10.33 -5.24 -2.41
CA GLY A 135 9.43 -5.12 -3.56
C GLY A 135 8.15 -5.96 -3.43
N PHE A 136 7.18 -5.64 -4.31
CA PHE A 136 5.86 -6.28 -4.34
C PHE A 136 5.91 -7.81 -4.46
N SER A 137 6.73 -8.35 -5.35
CA SER A 137 6.83 -9.81 -5.56
C SER A 137 7.22 -10.56 -4.28
N GLN A 138 8.13 -10.01 -3.48
CA GLN A 138 8.51 -10.62 -2.21
C GLN A 138 7.40 -10.55 -1.16
N ALA A 139 6.71 -9.42 -1.05
CA ALA A 139 5.54 -9.29 -0.18
C ALA A 139 4.42 -10.27 -0.59
N ARG A 140 4.16 -10.40 -1.90
CA ARG A 140 3.18 -11.33 -2.47
C ARG A 140 3.54 -12.77 -2.15
N ASN A 141 4.75 -13.20 -2.47
CA ASN A 141 5.21 -14.59 -2.23
C ASN A 141 5.16 -14.94 -0.74
N TRP A 142 5.56 -14.01 0.13
CA TRP A 142 5.52 -14.19 1.57
C TRP A 142 4.07 -14.36 2.07
N LEU A 143 3.15 -13.48 1.71
CA LEU A 143 1.74 -13.58 2.10
C LEU A 143 1.06 -14.84 1.54
N VAL A 144 1.34 -15.19 0.28
CA VAL A 144 0.80 -16.41 -0.33
C VAL A 144 1.22 -17.64 0.48
N LYS A 145 2.50 -17.75 0.81
CA LYS A 145 3.06 -18.86 1.59
C LYS A 145 2.51 -18.90 3.01
N GLN A 146 2.49 -17.76 3.70
CA GLN A 146 2.19 -17.70 5.14
C GLN A 146 0.69 -17.76 5.46
N LEU A 147 -0.15 -17.22 4.57
CA LEU A 147 -1.57 -17.02 4.81
C LEU A 147 -2.48 -17.68 3.76
N ILE A 148 -2.28 -17.35 2.49
CA ILE A 148 -3.30 -17.59 1.46
C ILE A 148 -3.36 -19.07 1.07
N ALA A 149 -2.23 -19.66 0.67
CA ALA A 149 -2.19 -21.05 0.22
C ALA A 149 -2.69 -22.03 1.30
N PRO A 150 -2.24 -21.95 2.58
CA PRO A 150 -2.76 -22.85 3.63
C PRO A 150 -4.27 -22.79 3.86
N LEU A 151 -4.94 -21.69 3.48
CA LEU A 151 -6.38 -21.50 3.69
C LEU A 151 -7.20 -21.84 2.45
N LEU A 152 -6.63 -21.67 1.26
CA LEU A 152 -7.34 -21.77 -0.01
C LEU A 152 -7.02 -23.04 -0.82
N GLU A 153 -5.94 -23.77 -0.51
CA GLU A 153 -5.51 -24.95 -1.29
C GLU A 153 -6.65 -25.97 -1.50
N ARG A 154 -7.42 -26.27 -0.44
CA ARG A 154 -8.57 -27.18 -0.50
C ARG A 154 -9.77 -26.67 -1.31
N HIS A 155 -9.78 -25.40 -1.69
CA HIS A 155 -10.86 -24.77 -2.45
C HIS A 155 -10.50 -24.55 -3.92
N LEU A 156 -9.26 -24.82 -4.33
CA LEU A 156 -8.81 -24.66 -5.72
C LEU A 156 -9.53 -25.64 -6.63
N LYS A 157 -10.10 -25.12 -7.73
CA LYS A 157 -10.76 -25.91 -8.78
C LYS A 157 -10.03 -25.72 -10.09
N ASN A 158 -9.91 -26.78 -10.89
CA ASN A 158 -9.35 -26.69 -12.24
C ASN A 158 -10.40 -26.17 -13.25
N ILE A 159 -10.89 -24.95 -13.04
CA ILE A 159 -11.82 -24.26 -13.92
C ILE A 159 -11.07 -23.06 -14.51
N LYS A 160 -11.03 -22.95 -15.83
CA LYS A 160 -10.33 -21.85 -16.53
C LYS A 160 -11.26 -20.71 -16.92
N GLU A 161 -12.54 -21.01 -17.16
CA GLU A 161 -13.52 -20.01 -17.58
C GLU A 161 -13.94 -19.12 -16.41
N ARG A 162 -13.99 -17.81 -16.67
CA ARG A 162 -14.36 -16.81 -15.66
C ARG A 162 -15.87 -16.59 -15.65
N CYS A 163 -16.48 -16.73 -14.47
CA CYS A 163 -17.91 -16.54 -14.27
C CYS A 163 -18.38 -15.09 -14.54
N SER A 164 -17.54 -14.09 -14.23
CA SER A 164 -17.86 -12.68 -14.48
C SER A 164 -16.62 -11.86 -14.87
N PRO A 165 -16.05 -12.08 -16.08
CA PRO A 165 -14.72 -11.57 -16.45
C PRO A 165 -14.54 -10.07 -16.20
N ASN A 166 -15.50 -9.25 -16.66
CA ASN A 166 -15.44 -7.79 -16.54
C ASN A 166 -15.55 -7.31 -15.09
N LYS A 167 -16.41 -7.95 -14.29
CA LYS A 167 -16.58 -7.60 -12.87
C LYS A 167 -15.37 -8.03 -12.04
N GLN A 168 -14.80 -9.19 -12.35
CA GLN A 168 -13.57 -9.66 -11.71
C GLN A 168 -12.36 -8.79 -12.06
N LEU A 169 -12.25 -8.38 -13.33
CA LEU A 169 -11.18 -7.49 -13.77
C LEU A 169 -11.29 -6.12 -13.10
N LYS A 170 -12.49 -5.56 -13.00
CA LYS A 170 -12.73 -4.34 -12.22
C LYS A 170 -12.37 -4.52 -10.73
N PHE A 171 -12.71 -5.67 -10.13
CA PHE A 171 -12.34 -6.00 -8.75
C PHE A 171 -10.82 -6.02 -8.54
N LEU A 172 -10.06 -6.59 -9.47
CA LEU A 172 -8.60 -6.51 -9.47
C LEU A 172 -8.12 -5.07 -9.63
N GLY A 173 -8.68 -4.37 -10.62
CA GLY A 173 -8.40 -2.97 -10.90
C GLY A 173 -8.63 -2.03 -9.72
N ASP A 174 -9.68 -2.25 -8.93
CA ASP A 174 -9.96 -1.52 -7.69
C ASP A 174 -8.81 -1.66 -6.68
N ALA A 175 -8.27 -2.87 -6.53
CA ALA A 175 -7.17 -3.13 -5.61
C ALA A 175 -5.83 -2.59 -6.12
N VAL A 176 -5.57 -2.72 -7.43
CA VAL A 176 -4.38 -2.14 -8.09
C VAL A 176 -4.40 -0.62 -7.95
N PHE A 177 -5.52 0.03 -8.26
CA PHE A 177 -5.66 1.48 -8.18
C PHE A 177 -5.43 2.00 -6.76
N LYS A 178 -5.99 1.32 -5.75
CA LYS A 178 -5.72 1.66 -4.36
C LYS A 178 -4.23 1.54 -4.02
N ALA A 179 -3.63 0.39 -4.35
CA ALA A 179 -2.23 0.11 -4.03
C ALA A 179 -1.25 1.07 -4.70
N VAL A 180 -1.46 1.40 -5.98
CA VAL A 180 -0.62 2.35 -6.72
C VAL A 180 -0.69 3.76 -6.12
N ILE A 181 -1.89 4.28 -5.83
CA ILE A 181 -2.01 5.62 -5.23
C ILE A 181 -1.39 5.65 -3.83
N VAL A 182 -1.66 4.62 -3.02
CA VAL A 182 -1.13 4.52 -1.65
C VAL A 182 0.39 4.44 -1.64
N ASP A 183 0.97 3.62 -2.53
CA ASP A 183 2.43 3.49 -2.69
C ASP A 183 3.06 4.82 -3.13
N TYR A 184 2.48 5.48 -4.12
CA TYR A 184 2.90 6.80 -4.56
C TYR A 184 2.87 7.82 -3.42
N LEU A 185 1.74 7.94 -2.71
CA LEU A 185 1.60 8.91 -1.61
C LEU A 185 2.54 8.60 -0.45
N TYR A 186 2.76 7.33 -0.13
CA TYR A 186 3.69 6.92 0.93
C TYR A 186 5.13 7.34 0.58
N CYS A 187 5.56 7.11 -0.66
CA CYS A 187 6.91 7.43 -1.11
C CYS A 187 7.13 8.92 -1.35
N TYR A 188 6.16 9.59 -1.98
CA TYR A 188 6.28 10.99 -2.39
C TYR A 188 6.13 11.98 -1.23
N LEU A 189 5.38 11.62 -0.18
CA LEU A 189 5.07 12.52 0.94
C LEU A 189 5.59 11.94 2.27
N PRO A 190 6.92 11.96 2.52
CA PRO A 190 7.48 11.50 3.77
C PRO A 190 6.98 12.36 4.95
N ASN A 191 6.89 11.77 6.14
CA ASN A 191 6.50 12.45 7.38
C ASN A 191 5.08 13.05 7.39
N VAL A 192 4.24 12.73 6.40
CA VAL A 192 2.82 13.08 6.40
C VAL A 192 2.02 11.99 7.12
N ARG A 193 1.19 12.40 8.09
CA ARG A 193 0.34 11.51 8.88
C ARG A 193 -0.70 10.81 8.01
N VAL A 194 -1.08 9.60 8.40
CA VAL A 194 -2.05 8.75 7.67
C VAL A 194 -3.39 9.43 7.45
N GLY A 195 -3.85 10.27 8.38
CA GLY A 195 -5.07 11.07 8.20
C GLY A 195 -5.03 11.94 6.93
N ARG A 196 -3.94 12.70 6.74
CA ARG A 196 -3.73 13.56 5.57
C ARG A 196 -3.45 12.75 4.30
N LEU A 197 -2.73 11.64 4.40
CA LEU A 197 -2.56 10.72 3.27
C LEU A 197 -3.90 10.15 2.78
N ASN A 198 -4.82 9.82 3.69
CA ASN A 198 -6.17 9.39 3.33
C ASN A 198 -6.99 10.50 2.65
N GLU A 199 -6.83 11.76 3.07
CA GLU A 199 -7.48 12.90 2.41
C GLU A 199 -6.97 13.04 0.96
N LEU A 200 -5.66 12.99 0.75
CA LEU A 200 -5.06 13.04 -0.59
C LEU A 200 -5.43 11.82 -1.45
N TYR A 201 -5.49 10.63 -0.85
CA TYR A 201 -5.98 9.42 -1.51
C TYR A 201 -7.41 9.61 -2.02
N ARG A 202 -8.31 10.20 -1.23
CA ARG A 202 -9.70 10.47 -1.67
C ARG A 202 -9.77 11.42 -2.84
N VAL A 203 -8.86 12.39 -2.92
CA VAL A 203 -8.75 13.30 -4.07
C VAL A 203 -8.33 12.51 -5.31
N LEU A 204 -7.19 11.80 -5.26
CA LEU A 204 -6.64 11.04 -6.39
C LEU A 204 -7.51 9.86 -6.83
N SER A 205 -8.34 9.33 -5.93
CA SER A 205 -9.31 8.25 -6.23
C SER A 205 -10.74 8.74 -6.42
N SER A 206 -10.95 10.05 -6.57
CA SER A 206 -12.27 10.64 -6.84
C SER A 206 -12.86 10.15 -8.15
N LYS A 207 -14.18 10.26 -8.30
CA LYS A 207 -14.85 9.82 -9.54
C LYS A 207 -14.53 10.78 -10.69
N GLU A 208 -14.44 12.05 -10.37
CA GLU A 208 -14.13 13.16 -11.27
C GLU A 208 -12.75 12.96 -11.91
N LEU A 209 -11.71 12.70 -11.10
CA LEU A 209 -10.37 12.40 -11.64
C LEU A 209 -10.32 11.09 -12.43
N GLN A 210 -11.07 10.06 -12.03
CA GLN A 210 -11.14 8.82 -12.81
C GLN A 210 -11.76 9.03 -14.21
N GLU A 211 -12.72 9.94 -14.34
CA GLU A 211 -13.29 10.35 -15.63
C GLU A 211 -12.26 11.11 -16.47
N GLU A 212 -11.47 11.99 -15.85
CA GLU A 212 -10.35 12.69 -16.50
C GLU A 212 -9.24 11.71 -16.93
N TYR A 213 -8.84 10.77 -16.08
CA TYR A 213 -7.86 9.75 -16.45
C TYR A 213 -8.35 8.92 -17.64
N SER A 214 -9.65 8.59 -17.67
CA SER A 214 -10.24 7.85 -18.79
C SER A 214 -10.25 8.65 -20.09
N SER A 215 -10.40 9.98 -20.04
CA SER A 215 -10.40 10.83 -21.24
C SER A 215 -8.99 11.05 -21.82
N LEU A 216 -7.96 10.92 -20.98
CA LEU A 216 -6.56 11.03 -21.37
C LEU A 216 -5.97 9.72 -21.95
N VAL A 217 -6.64 8.58 -21.78
CA VAL A 217 -6.22 7.30 -22.37
C VAL A 217 -6.47 7.31 -23.87
N THR A 218 -5.41 7.10 -24.65
CA THR A 218 -5.50 7.08 -26.11
C THR A 218 -5.77 5.67 -26.65
N THR A 219 -6.24 5.57 -27.90
CA THR A 219 -6.34 4.27 -28.60
C THR A 219 -4.97 3.64 -28.82
N GLU A 220 -3.92 4.44 -28.96
CA GLU A 220 -2.55 3.95 -29.09
C GLU A 220 -2.11 3.23 -27.80
N ASP A 221 -2.43 3.79 -26.62
CA ASP A 221 -2.20 3.12 -25.33
C ASP A 221 -2.88 1.75 -25.30
N LEU A 222 -4.14 1.64 -25.74
CA LEU A 222 -4.87 0.36 -25.76
C LEU A 222 -4.26 -0.68 -26.71
N THR A 223 -3.71 -0.23 -27.85
CA THR A 223 -3.06 -1.11 -28.83
C THR A 223 -1.68 -1.57 -28.39
N VAL A 224 -0.89 -0.69 -27.75
CA VAL A 224 0.43 -1.05 -27.20
C VAL A 224 0.30 -2.10 -26.11
N LEU A 225 -0.81 -2.03 -25.35
CA LEU A 225 -1.12 -2.95 -24.27
C LEU A 225 -1.74 -4.31 -24.74
N ASN A 226 -1.81 -4.55 -26.07
CA ASN A 226 -2.42 -5.75 -26.68
C ASN A 226 -3.81 -6.13 -26.07
N LEU A 227 -4.62 -5.14 -25.69
CA LEU A 227 -5.86 -5.37 -24.95
C LEU A 227 -7.02 -5.71 -25.89
N GLU A 228 -7.33 -7.01 -26.05
CA GLU A 228 -8.40 -7.52 -26.95
C GLU A 228 -9.83 -7.03 -26.64
N ASN A 229 -10.07 -6.31 -25.52
CA ASN A 229 -11.40 -5.94 -25.02
C ASN A 229 -11.63 -4.43 -24.83
N GLU A 230 -11.27 -3.63 -25.84
CA GLU A 230 -11.32 -2.16 -25.86
C GLU A 230 -12.64 -1.55 -25.32
N LYS A 231 -13.81 -2.08 -25.73
CA LYS A 231 -15.12 -1.50 -25.36
C LYS A 231 -15.50 -1.63 -23.88
N VAL A 232 -14.96 -2.63 -23.19
CA VAL A 232 -15.24 -2.86 -21.76
C VAL A 232 -14.28 -2.04 -20.90
N LEU A 233 -13.01 -1.99 -21.31
CA LEU A 233 -11.95 -1.29 -20.59
C LEU A 233 -12.13 0.23 -20.65
N ALA A 234 -12.62 0.75 -21.78
CA ALA A 234 -12.91 2.17 -21.97
C ALA A 234 -13.99 2.73 -21.03
N LYS A 235 -14.83 1.89 -20.42
CA LYS A 235 -15.91 2.34 -19.51
C LYS A 235 -15.52 2.37 -18.04
N SER A 236 -14.34 1.85 -17.69
CA SER A 236 -13.88 1.83 -16.30
C SER A 236 -12.37 1.91 -16.22
N PHE A 237 -11.87 3.08 -15.84
CA PHE A 237 -10.44 3.33 -15.60
C PHE A 237 -9.78 2.23 -14.75
N LYS A 238 -10.46 1.80 -13.69
CA LYS A 238 -9.99 0.72 -12.82
C LYS A 238 -9.84 -0.60 -13.56
N ALA A 239 -10.80 -1.00 -14.39
CA ALA A 239 -10.70 -2.23 -15.16
C ALA A 239 -9.53 -2.17 -16.16
N LEU A 240 -9.32 -1.01 -16.80
CA LEU A 240 -8.16 -0.75 -17.63
C LEU A 240 -6.85 -0.92 -16.83
N LEU A 241 -6.74 -0.28 -15.67
CA LEU A 241 -5.55 -0.39 -14.82
C LEU A 241 -5.30 -1.83 -14.35
N GLY A 242 -6.36 -2.59 -14.06
CA GLY A 242 -6.27 -4.02 -13.78
C GLY A 242 -5.72 -4.82 -14.96
N ALA A 243 -6.10 -4.47 -16.20
CA ALA A 243 -5.60 -5.13 -17.40
C ALA A 243 -4.12 -4.81 -17.64
N ILE A 244 -3.73 -3.54 -17.50
CA ILE A 244 -2.33 -3.08 -17.55
C ILE A 244 -1.47 -3.83 -16.54
N TYR A 245 -1.96 -3.96 -15.31
CA TYR A 245 -1.26 -4.71 -14.27
C TYR A 245 -1.03 -6.18 -14.65
N LEU A 246 -2.03 -6.84 -15.24
CA LEU A 246 -1.90 -8.24 -15.67
C LEU A 246 -0.89 -8.39 -16.80
N GLU A 247 -0.94 -7.51 -17.80
CA GLU A 247 -0.01 -7.52 -18.92
C GLU A 247 1.43 -7.32 -18.45
N LYS A 248 1.70 -6.24 -17.70
CA LYS A 248 3.04 -5.95 -17.16
C LYS A 248 3.54 -7.06 -16.24
N SER A 249 2.65 -7.67 -15.46
CA SER A 249 3.01 -8.82 -14.60
C SER A 249 3.27 -10.09 -15.41
N SER A 250 2.67 -10.24 -16.60
CA SER A 250 2.96 -11.36 -17.49
C SER A 250 4.33 -11.21 -18.18
N GLU A 251 4.75 -9.98 -18.49
CA GLU A 251 6.09 -9.69 -19.03
C GLU A 251 7.17 -9.83 -17.94
N ASN A 252 6.92 -9.28 -16.76
CA ASN A 252 7.83 -9.34 -15.64
C ASN A 252 7.11 -9.39 -14.29
N ASP A 253 6.90 -10.60 -13.79
CA ASP A 253 6.23 -10.86 -12.51
C ASP A 253 6.86 -10.13 -11.30
N LYS A 254 8.14 -9.75 -11.38
CA LYS A 254 8.82 -9.00 -10.30
C LYS A 254 8.56 -7.51 -10.35
N ARG A 255 8.28 -6.95 -11.53
CA ARG A 255 8.18 -5.50 -11.79
C ARG A 255 6.80 -5.04 -12.20
N GLY A 256 5.88 -5.94 -12.54
CA GLY A 256 4.55 -5.60 -13.05
C GLY A 256 3.80 -4.56 -12.22
N PHE A 257 3.80 -4.68 -10.88
CA PHE A 257 3.22 -3.67 -10.00
C PHE A 257 3.91 -2.30 -10.10
N ALA A 258 5.25 -2.27 -10.04
CA ALA A 258 6.02 -1.03 -10.08
C ALA A 258 5.87 -0.33 -11.45
N GLU A 259 5.90 -1.09 -12.54
CA GLU A 259 5.72 -0.56 -13.90
C GLU A 259 4.29 -0.06 -14.14
N THR A 260 3.29 -0.69 -13.51
CA THR A 260 1.91 -0.19 -13.50
C THR A 260 1.82 1.14 -12.75
N GLY A 261 2.47 1.22 -11.59
CA GLY A 261 2.54 2.44 -10.79
C GLY A 261 3.19 3.60 -11.53
N ASN A 262 4.36 3.36 -12.14
CA ASN A 262 5.06 4.35 -12.95
C ASN A 262 4.20 4.83 -14.13
N TRP A 263 3.57 3.90 -14.86
CA TRP A 263 2.67 4.24 -15.96
C TRP A 263 1.53 5.16 -15.51
N PHE A 264 0.93 4.89 -14.35
CA PHE A 264 -0.14 5.71 -13.79
C PHE A 264 0.36 7.09 -13.35
N VAL A 265 1.44 7.14 -12.57
CA VAL A 265 1.96 8.40 -11.99
C VAL A 265 2.45 9.33 -13.08
N GLU A 266 3.26 8.85 -14.02
CA GLU A 266 3.85 9.66 -15.09
C GLU A 266 2.81 10.29 -16.01
N ARG A 267 1.66 9.63 -16.20
CA ARG A 267 0.61 10.09 -17.13
C ARG A 267 -0.46 10.95 -16.49
N PHE A 268 -0.85 10.62 -15.26
CA PHE A 268 -2.11 11.13 -14.70
C PHE A 268 -1.94 11.94 -13.42
N VAL A 269 -0.76 11.89 -12.78
CA VAL A 269 -0.55 12.52 -11.48
C VAL A 269 0.30 13.78 -11.62
N ASP A 270 -0.30 14.94 -11.37
CA ASP A 270 0.45 16.19 -11.22
C ASP A 270 1.07 16.25 -9.81
N GLY A 271 2.38 15.96 -9.74
CA GLY A 271 3.13 15.94 -8.49
C GLY A 271 3.15 17.29 -7.75
N ASP A 272 3.06 18.41 -8.47
CA ASP A 272 3.07 19.74 -7.86
C ASP A 272 1.71 20.08 -7.25
N GLU A 273 0.62 19.65 -7.90
CA GLU A 273 -0.72 19.79 -7.31
C GLU A 273 -0.88 18.91 -6.06
N VAL A 274 -0.36 17.67 -6.08
CA VAL A 274 -0.35 16.81 -4.88
C VAL A 274 0.48 17.44 -3.77
N LEU A 275 1.67 17.95 -4.09
CA LEU A 275 2.55 18.59 -3.13
C LEU A 275 1.92 19.88 -2.56
N ARG A 276 1.29 20.71 -3.40
CA ARG A 276 0.58 21.92 -2.95
C ARG A 276 -0.51 21.57 -1.95
N LYS A 277 -1.37 20.59 -2.24
CA LYS A 277 -2.42 20.16 -1.31
C LYS A 277 -1.82 19.62 -0.01
N ALA A 278 -0.75 18.83 -0.09
CA ALA A 278 -0.07 18.31 1.10
C ALA A 278 0.53 19.44 1.96
N ILE A 279 1.14 20.45 1.34
CA ILE A 279 1.66 21.64 2.02
C ILE A 279 0.54 22.37 2.75
N SER A 280 -0.60 22.64 2.09
CA SER A 280 -1.74 23.30 2.72
C SER A 280 -2.23 22.54 3.96
N LEU A 281 -2.39 21.21 3.85
CA LEU A 281 -2.81 20.37 4.98
C LEU A 281 -1.82 20.41 6.15
N LEU A 282 -0.51 20.47 5.86
CA LEU A 282 0.53 20.55 6.89
C LEU A 282 0.61 21.92 7.56
N LEU A 283 0.34 22.99 6.81
CA LEU A 283 0.22 24.35 7.37
C LEU A 283 -0.99 24.42 8.31
N ASP A 284 -2.12 23.80 7.94
CA ASP A 284 -3.30 23.68 8.81
C ASP A 284 -3.00 22.86 10.09
N ASP A 285 -2.11 21.86 10.00
CA ASP A 285 -1.58 21.10 11.15
C ASP A 285 -0.54 21.90 11.97
N GLY A 286 -0.30 23.17 11.64
CA GLY A 286 0.63 24.05 12.34
C GLY A 286 2.11 23.78 12.04
N LYS A 287 2.44 23.00 11.00
CA LYS A 287 3.84 22.78 10.59
C LYS A 287 4.37 24.06 9.92
N SER A 288 5.50 24.57 10.39
CA SER A 288 6.13 25.75 9.78
C SER A 288 6.65 25.47 8.37
N GLN A 289 6.75 26.51 7.53
CA GLN A 289 7.41 26.42 6.21
C GLN A 289 8.81 25.81 6.30
N LYS A 290 9.59 26.18 7.33
CA LYS A 290 10.93 25.60 7.57
C LYS A 290 10.87 24.09 7.82
N TRP A 291 9.86 23.64 8.56
CA TRP A 291 9.64 22.20 8.78
C TRP A 291 9.28 21.51 7.46
N ILE A 292 8.36 22.08 6.69
CA ILE A 292 7.90 21.51 5.40
C ILE A 292 9.06 21.40 4.41
N VAL A 293 9.82 22.48 4.20
CA VAL A 293 10.99 22.50 3.32
C VAL A 293 12.00 21.42 3.70
N ARG A 294 12.21 21.20 5.00
CA ARG A 294 13.18 20.22 5.50
C ARG A 294 12.69 18.77 5.44
N TYR A 295 11.49 18.51 5.97
CA TYR A 295 11.02 17.15 6.27
C TYR A 295 10.04 16.59 5.25
N LEU A 296 9.36 17.45 4.49
CA LEU A 296 8.52 17.01 3.37
C LEU A 296 9.30 17.07 2.05
N MET A 297 9.93 18.21 1.78
CA MET A 297 10.59 18.47 0.48
C MET A 297 12.06 18.02 0.43
N GLY A 298 12.64 17.62 1.57
CA GLY A 298 13.98 17.03 1.64
C GLY A 298 15.15 18.01 1.50
N TYR A 299 14.92 19.33 1.62
CA TYR A 299 16.02 20.31 1.57
C TYR A 299 16.74 20.39 2.92
N GLU A 300 18.04 20.11 2.92
CA GLU A 300 18.88 20.30 4.11
C GLU A 300 18.94 21.77 4.53
N SER A 301 19.41 22.02 5.76
CA SER A 301 19.47 23.40 6.29
C SER A 301 20.40 24.32 5.49
N LYS A 302 21.42 23.77 4.83
CA LYS A 302 22.32 24.50 3.93
C LYS A 302 21.64 24.94 2.63
N ASP A 303 20.59 24.23 2.21
CA ASP A 303 19.86 24.43 0.95
C ASP A 303 18.47 25.07 1.18
N TYR A 304 18.24 25.64 2.37
CA TYR A 304 16.92 26.17 2.77
C TYR A 304 16.38 27.24 1.82
N HIS A 305 17.24 28.12 1.28
CA HIS A 305 16.79 29.18 0.37
C HIS A 305 16.23 28.60 -0.93
N ALA A 306 16.92 27.64 -1.55
CA ALA A 306 16.43 26.95 -2.74
C ALA A 306 15.12 26.19 -2.45
N GLY A 307 15.04 25.52 -1.28
CA GLY A 307 13.83 24.83 -0.87
C GLY A 307 12.64 25.77 -0.62
N ARG A 308 12.89 26.96 -0.04
CA ARG A 308 11.87 28.01 0.11
C ARG A 308 11.39 28.51 -1.25
N ASP A 309 12.29 28.73 -2.19
CA ASP A 309 11.91 29.23 -3.51
C ASP A 309 11.05 28.19 -4.25
N ARG A 310 11.39 26.90 -4.13
CA ARG A 310 10.54 25.81 -4.61
C ARG A 310 9.19 25.75 -3.91
N PHE A 311 9.15 25.92 -2.59
CA PHE A 311 7.91 25.96 -1.80
C PHE A 311 6.98 27.06 -2.34
N ASN A 312 7.51 28.27 -2.55
CA ASN A 312 6.76 29.40 -3.07
C ASN A 312 6.24 29.12 -4.49
N ALA A 313 7.08 28.57 -5.37
CA ALA A 313 6.68 28.23 -6.74
C ALA A 313 5.50 27.24 -6.77
N VAL A 314 5.57 26.18 -5.94
CA VAL A 314 4.49 25.19 -5.80
C VAL A 314 3.20 25.85 -5.29
N MET A 315 3.30 26.72 -4.29
CA MET A 315 2.14 27.40 -3.69
C MET A 315 1.51 28.44 -4.63
N GLU A 316 2.31 29.13 -5.43
CA GLU A 316 1.85 30.11 -6.43
C GLU A 316 1.26 29.46 -7.69
N GLY A 317 1.42 28.15 -7.87
CA GLY A 317 0.99 27.43 -9.06
C GLY A 317 1.84 27.70 -10.30
N LYS A 318 3.10 28.10 -10.10
CA LYS A 318 4.07 28.26 -11.18
C LYS A 318 4.71 26.89 -11.45
N LYS A 319 4.44 26.33 -12.64
CA LYS A 319 5.18 25.19 -13.20
C LYS A 319 6.52 25.66 -13.73
#